data_AF-A0A663N939-F1
#
_entry.id   AF-A0A663N939-F1
#
_cell.length_a   1.000
_cell.length_b   1.000
_cell.length_c   1.000
_cell.angle_alpha   90.00
_cell.angle_beta   90.00
_cell.angle_gamma   90.00
#
_symmetry.space_group_name_H-M   'P 1'
#
loop_
_entity.id
_entity.type
_entity.pdbx_description
1 polymer ?
#
loop_
_entity_poly.entity_id
_entity_poly.type
_entity_poly.pdbx_seq_one_letter_code
_entity_poly.pdbx_strand_id
1 'polypeptide(L)'
;KSYHQPHQGKIPSEKRKRQTEIEGKRQQLEDQILQLQHFKSKALREKWLLQGIPAGSAEEEEARRRQSEEDELKVKKLEENIHRLEQEIQKLESEESQISAKEQIILEKLKETEKSYDNLQKVFQKSRCPGTA
;
A
#
# COMPACT_ATOMS: atom_id res chain seq x y z
N LYS A 1 43.68 -12.67 -14.20
CA LYS A 1 42.87 -12.87 -12.97
C LYS A 1 41.49 -12.29 -13.25
N SER A 2 40.53 -13.13 -13.66
CA SER A 2 39.15 -12.69 -13.90
C SER A 2 38.36 -12.96 -12.63
N TYR A 3 38.09 -11.91 -11.87
CA TYR A 3 37.22 -12.00 -10.70
C TYR A 3 35.78 -12.06 -11.19
N HIS A 4 35.19 -13.26 -11.14
CA HIS A 4 33.75 -13.42 -11.26
C HIS A 4 33.13 -12.74 -10.04
N GLN A 5 32.56 -11.55 -10.25
CA GLN A 5 31.83 -10.82 -9.24
C GLN A 5 30.52 -11.57 -9.02
N PRO A 6 30.21 -12.06 -7.80
CA PRO A 6 28.92 -12.68 -7.56
C PRO A 6 27.87 -11.59 -7.80
N HIS A 7 26.99 -11.83 -8.78
CA HIS A 7 25.81 -11.02 -8.99
C HIS A 7 24.98 -11.11 -7.70
N GLN A 8 25.20 -10.16 -6.79
CA GLN A 8 24.31 -9.94 -5.67
C GLN A 8 22.95 -9.71 -6.29
N GLY A 9 22.05 -10.68 -6.08
CA GLY A 9 20.67 -10.61 -6.54
C GLY A 9 20.11 -9.26 -6.14
N LYS A 10 19.77 -8.45 -7.14
CA LYS A 10 19.01 -7.22 -6.95
C LYS A 10 17.68 -7.64 -6.32
N ILE A 11 17.61 -7.64 -4.98
CA ILE A 11 16.36 -7.74 -4.22
C ILE A 11 15.39 -6.76 -4.89
N PRO A 12 14.19 -7.18 -5.32
CA PRO A 12 13.46 -6.52 -6.39
C PRO A 12 13.21 -5.06 -6.03
N SER A 13 13.88 -4.16 -6.75
CA SER A 13 13.72 -2.71 -6.52
C SER A 13 12.25 -2.30 -6.65
N GLU A 14 11.47 -3.06 -7.42
CA GLU A 14 10.04 -2.85 -7.62
C GLU A 14 9.20 -3.20 -6.38
N LYS A 15 9.49 -4.32 -5.70
CA LYS A 15 8.81 -4.69 -4.45
C LYS A 15 9.05 -3.66 -3.35
N ARG A 16 10.31 -3.24 -3.17
CA ARG A 16 10.64 -2.18 -2.19
C ARG A 16 9.96 -0.86 -2.51
N LYS A 17 9.96 -0.44 -3.78
CA LYS A 17 9.27 0.79 -4.22
C LYS A 17 7.77 0.74 -3.90
N ARG A 18 7.10 -0.38 -4.21
CA ARG A 18 5.68 -0.57 -3.91
C ARG A 18 5.39 -0.58 -2.41
N GLN A 19 6.26 -1.20 -1.61
CA GLN A 19 6.11 -1.17 -0.16
C GLN A 19 6.19 0.26 0.40
N THR A 20 7.13 1.07 -0.08
CA THR A 20 7.24 2.48 0.33
C THR A 20 6.03 3.30 -0.10
N GLU A 21 5.49 3.05 -1.29
CA GLU A 21 4.28 3.72 -1.78
C GLU A 21 3.04 3.36 -0.94
N ILE A 22 2.85 2.07 -0.62
CA ILE A 22 1.79 1.59 0.27
C ILE A 22 1.89 2.26 1.64
N GLU A 23 3.09 2.29 2.23
CA GLU A 23 3.32 2.94 3.53
C GLU A 23 3.00 4.43 3.49
N GLY A 24 3.42 5.13 2.44
CA GLY A 24 3.10 6.55 2.25
C GLY A 24 1.59 6.81 2.12
N LYS A 25 0.87 5.94 1.41
CA LYS A 25 -0.59 6.03 1.28
C LYS A 25 -1.31 5.73 2.60
N ARG A 26 -0.81 4.77 3.39
CA ARG A 26 -1.33 4.47 4.73
C ARG A 26 -1.16 5.64 5.68
N GLN A 27 0.02 6.27 5.70
CA GLN A 27 0.23 7.49 6.48
C GLN A 27 -0.74 8.59 6.06
N GLN A 28 -0.91 8.80 4.75
CA GLN A 28 -1.88 9.77 4.24
C GLN A 28 -3.32 9.46 4.68
N LEU A 29 -3.71 8.18 4.69
CA LEU A 29 -5.02 7.74 5.16
C LEU A 29 -5.21 8.04 6.65
N GLU A 30 -4.21 7.73 7.48
CA GLU A 30 -4.23 8.00 8.92
C GLU A 30 -4.37 9.51 9.19
N ASP A 31 -3.61 10.35 8.48
CA ASP A 31 -3.69 11.80 8.60
C ASP A 31 -5.10 12.31 8.24
N GLN A 32 -5.74 11.76 7.19
CA GLN A 32 -7.09 12.13 6.79
C GLN A 32 -8.16 11.66 7.79
N ILE A 33 -8.00 10.46 8.36
CA ILE A 33 -8.89 9.96 9.43
C ILE A 33 -8.80 10.88 10.64
N LEU A 34 -7.59 11.26 11.04
CA LEU A 34 -7.38 12.17 12.17
C LEU A 34 -7.98 13.55 11.89
N GLN A 35 -7.77 14.08 10.68
CA GLN A 35 -8.39 15.34 10.23
C GLN A 35 -9.91 15.26 10.28
N LEU A 36 -10.51 14.17 9.80
CA LEU A 36 -11.96 13.96 9.84
C LEU A 36 -12.48 13.92 11.28
N GLN A 37 -11.80 13.20 12.18
CA GLN A 37 -12.20 13.13 13.59
C GLN A 37 -12.16 14.51 14.25
N HIS A 38 -11.06 15.25 14.10
CA HIS A 38 -10.94 16.59 14.65
C HIS A 38 -12.01 17.53 14.08
N PHE A 39 -12.26 17.44 12.78
CA PHE A 39 -13.27 18.27 12.13
C PHE A 39 -14.68 17.96 12.63
N LYS A 40 -15.07 16.67 12.71
CA LYS A 40 -16.38 16.25 13.24
C LYS A 40 -16.56 16.69 14.69
N SER A 41 -15.52 16.55 15.52
CA SER A 41 -15.55 17.00 16.92
C SER A 41 -15.74 18.51 17.03
N LYS A 42 -15.02 19.28 16.21
CA LYS A 42 -15.12 20.75 16.17
C LYS A 42 -16.51 21.20 15.72
N ALA A 43 -17.01 20.72 14.59
CA ALA A 43 -18.31 21.08 14.04
C ALA A 43 -19.45 20.72 15.02
N LEU A 44 -19.37 19.54 15.66
CA LEU A 44 -20.34 19.15 16.67
C LEU A 44 -20.31 20.12 17.87
N ARG A 45 -19.11 20.44 18.38
CA ARG A 45 -18.97 21.39 19.49
C ARG A 45 -19.57 22.75 19.14
N GLU A 46 -19.29 23.28 17.96
CA GLU A 46 -19.84 24.56 17.49
C GLU A 46 -21.38 24.53 17.41
N LYS A 47 -21.95 23.45 16.86
CA LYS A 47 -23.40 23.22 16.83
C LYS A 47 -24.02 23.21 18.23
N TRP A 48 -23.39 22.55 19.19
CA TRP A 48 -23.85 22.49 20.58
C TRP A 48 -23.77 23.85 21.29
N LEU A 49 -22.70 24.62 21.05
CA LEU A 49 -22.55 25.97 21.62
C LEU A 49 -23.66 26.92 21.14
N LEU A 50 -24.11 26.77 19.90
CA LEU A 50 -25.13 27.63 19.30
C LEU A 50 -26.57 27.21 19.63
N GLN A 51 -26.83 25.95 19.99
CA GLN A 51 -28.18 25.48 20.33
C GLN A 51 -28.78 26.16 21.58
N GLY A 52 -27.96 26.65 22.50
CA GLY A 52 -28.41 27.35 23.71
C GLY A 52 -28.64 28.86 23.52
N ILE A 53 -28.31 29.41 22.34
CA ILE A 53 -28.37 30.84 22.06
C ILE A 53 -29.48 31.07 21.01
N PRO A 54 -30.61 31.72 21.35
CA PRO A 54 -31.61 32.07 20.35
C PRO A 54 -30.98 33.00 19.29
N ALA A 55 -31.28 32.78 18.01
CA ALA A 55 -30.82 33.70 16.97
C ALA A 55 -31.45 35.07 17.20
N GLY A 56 -30.63 36.12 17.14
CA GLY A 56 -31.09 37.50 17.24
C GLY A 56 -31.80 38.01 15.98
N SER A 57 -31.67 37.30 14.86
CA SER A 57 -32.30 37.64 13.59
C SER A 57 -32.50 36.43 12.67
N ALA A 58 -33.35 36.57 11.65
CA ALA A 58 -33.52 35.54 10.61
C ALA A 58 -32.23 35.30 9.79
N GLU A 59 -31.42 36.34 9.60
CA GLU A 59 -30.15 36.25 8.88
C GLU A 59 -29.10 35.45 9.68
N GLU A 60 -29.10 35.58 11.00
CA GLU A 60 -28.26 34.76 11.89
C GLU A 60 -28.70 33.29 11.88
N GLU A 61 -30.01 33.01 11.87
CA GLU A 61 -30.52 31.64 11.74
C GLU A 61 -30.13 31.02 10.39
N GLU A 62 -30.22 31.77 9.30
CA GLU A 62 -29.79 31.31 7.98
C GLU A 62 -28.28 31.08 7.91
N ALA A 63 -27.47 31.95 8.52
CA ALA A 63 -26.02 31.76 8.61
C ALA A 63 -25.67 30.46 9.37
N ARG A 64 -26.39 30.15 10.46
CA ARG A 64 -26.20 28.89 11.21
C ARG A 64 -26.57 27.66 10.39
N ARG A 65 -27.64 27.73 9.60
CA ARG A 65 -28.00 26.66 8.67
C ARG A 65 -26.94 26.43 7.61
N ARG A 66 -26.48 27.49 6.94
CA ARG A 66 -25.44 27.41 5.91
C ARG A 66 -24.14 26.83 6.47
N GLN A 67 -23.74 27.23 7.67
CA GLN A 67 -22.56 26.66 8.35
C GLN A 67 -22.70 25.15 8.56
N SER A 68 -23.85 24.68 9.06
CA SER A 68 -24.09 23.23 9.23
C SER A 68 -24.04 22.47 7.91
N GLU A 69 -24.62 23.04 6.84
CA GLU A 69 -24.62 22.45 5.50
C GLU A 69 -23.18 22.38 4.95
N GLU A 70 -22.38 23.43 5.13
CA GLU A 70 -20.96 23.43 4.75
C GLU A 70 -20.14 22.38 5.51
N ASP A 71 -20.39 22.22 6.81
CA ASP A 71 -19.68 21.25 7.62
C ASP A 71 -20.04 19.81 7.22
N GLU A 72 -21.31 19.53 6.92
CA GLU A 72 -21.75 18.25 6.36
C GLU A 72 -21.08 17.94 5.02
N LEU A 73 -20.99 18.94 4.12
CA LEU A 73 -20.29 18.79 2.85
C LEU A 73 -18.79 18.51 3.03
N LYS A 74 -18.13 19.21 3.96
CA LYS A 74 -16.71 19.00 4.29
C LYS A 74 -16.48 17.60 4.86
N VAL A 75 -17.34 17.13 5.77
CA VAL A 75 -17.31 15.75 6.30
C VAL A 75 -17.43 14.75 5.17
N LYS A 76 -18.44 14.89 4.31
CA LYS A 76 -18.66 13.98 3.20
C LYS A 76 -17.45 13.91 2.26
N LYS A 77 -16.86 15.06 1.92
CA LYS A 77 -15.67 15.12 1.07
C LYS A 77 -14.45 14.42 1.71
N LEU A 78 -14.27 14.55 3.02
CA LEU A 78 -13.20 13.85 3.74
C LEU A 78 -13.45 12.34 3.76
N GLU A 79 -14.68 11.90 4.03
CA GLU A 79 -15.08 10.48 4.00
C GLU A 79 -14.89 9.87 2.60
N GLU A 80 -15.24 10.58 1.53
CA GLU A 80 -14.99 10.17 0.14
C GLU A 80 -13.49 10.02 -0.17
N ASN A 81 -12.66 10.94 0.31
CA ASN A 81 -11.21 10.87 0.11
C ASN A 81 -10.57 9.69 0.86
N ILE A 82 -10.99 9.46 2.11
CA ILE A 82 -10.59 8.31 2.92
C ILE A 82 -10.94 7.02 2.16
N HIS A 83 -12.19 6.90 1.71
CA HIS A 83 -12.64 5.71 0.99
C HIS A 83 -11.84 5.46 -0.31
N ARG A 84 -11.52 6.52 -1.05
CA ARG A 84 -10.66 6.42 -2.23
C ARG A 84 -9.25 5.93 -1.87
N LEU A 85 -8.65 6.45 -0.79
CA LEU A 85 -7.32 6.03 -0.34
C LEU A 85 -7.30 4.56 0.10
N GLU A 86 -8.34 4.10 0.81
CA GLU A 86 -8.50 2.69 1.19
C GLU A 86 -8.50 1.78 -0.04
N GLN A 87 -9.27 2.13 -1.08
CA GLN A 87 -9.29 1.38 -2.34
C GLN A 87 -7.94 1.39 -3.06
N GLU A 88 -7.25 2.53 -3.07
CA GLU A 88 -5.94 2.65 -3.70
C GLU A 88 -4.89 1.78 -2.99
N ILE A 89 -4.87 1.78 -1.66
CA ILE A 89 -4.01 0.92 -0.83
C ILE A 89 -4.32 -0.55 -1.12
N GLN A 90 -5.59 -0.96 -1.11
CA GLN A 90 -5.98 -2.33 -1.40
C GLN A 90 -5.51 -2.79 -2.79
N LYS A 91 -5.65 -1.92 -3.79
CA LYS A 91 -5.17 -2.20 -5.15
C LYS A 91 -3.65 -2.40 -5.15
N LEU A 92 -2.88 -1.50 -4.53
CA LEU A 92 -1.42 -1.60 -4.43
C LEU A 92 -0.97 -2.88 -3.70
N GLU A 93 -1.65 -3.27 -2.62
CA GLU A 93 -1.37 -4.50 -1.86
C GLU A 93 -1.61 -5.77 -2.69
N SER A 94 -2.71 -5.80 -3.46
CA SER A 94 -3.01 -6.92 -4.37
C SER A 94 -1.95 -7.04 -5.47
N GLU A 95 -1.44 -5.89 -5.91
CA GLU A 95 -0.43 -5.75 -6.94
C GLU A 95 0.96 -6.19 -6.44
N GLU A 96 1.35 -5.84 -5.20
CA GLU A 96 2.57 -6.35 -4.56
C GLU A 96 2.49 -7.87 -4.35
N SER A 97 1.34 -8.37 -3.87
CA SER A 97 1.13 -9.80 -3.65
C SER A 97 1.29 -10.62 -4.93
N GLN A 98 0.78 -10.11 -6.06
CA GLN A 98 0.96 -10.74 -7.37
C GLN A 98 2.42 -10.78 -7.83
N ILE A 99 3.21 -9.73 -7.55
CA ILE A 99 4.64 -9.74 -7.83
C ILE A 99 5.34 -10.80 -6.98
N SER A 100 5.04 -10.86 -5.67
CA SER A 100 5.59 -11.84 -4.76
C SER A 100 5.31 -13.28 -5.22
N ALA A 101 4.08 -13.57 -5.66
CA ALA A 101 3.72 -14.87 -6.21
C ALA A 101 4.51 -15.22 -7.48
N LYS A 102 4.63 -14.27 -8.42
CA LYS A 102 5.42 -14.47 -9.65
C LYS A 102 6.91 -14.68 -9.34
N GLU A 103 7.46 -13.96 -8.37
CA GLU A 103 8.85 -14.10 -7.94
C GLU A 103 9.12 -15.51 -7.39
N GLN A 104 8.23 -16.04 -6.54
CA GLN A 104 8.38 -17.40 -6.00
C GLN A 104 8.37 -18.47 -7.09
N ILE A 105 7.46 -18.36 -8.07
CA ILE A 105 7.40 -19.29 -9.21
C ILE A 105 8.71 -19.27 -10.01
N ILE A 106 9.28 -18.08 -10.24
CA ILE A 106 10.55 -17.94 -10.96
C ILE A 106 11.69 -18.57 -10.15
N LEU A 107 11.76 -18.34 -8.84
CA LEU A 107 12.78 -18.91 -7.97
C LEU A 107 12.72 -20.44 -7.93
N GLU A 108 11.52 -21.02 -7.86
CA GLU A 108 11.34 -22.47 -7.90
C GLU A 108 11.80 -23.07 -9.23
N LYS A 109 11.39 -22.49 -10.35
CA LYS A 109 11.83 -22.90 -11.70
C LYS A 109 13.35 -22.82 -11.85
N LEU A 110 13.98 -21.74 -11.38
CA LEU A 110 15.43 -21.60 -11.43
C LEU A 110 16.13 -22.70 -10.64
N LYS A 111 15.64 -23.01 -9.43
CA LYS A 111 16.17 -24.09 -8.59
C LYS A 111 15.99 -25.47 -9.22
N GLU A 112 14.88 -25.72 -9.90
CA GLU A 112 14.68 -26.96 -10.66
C GLU A 112 15.64 -27.07 -11.84
N THR A 113 15.84 -25.99 -12.59
CA THR A 113 16.79 -25.97 -13.70
C THR A 113 18.24 -26.18 -13.23
N GLU A 114 18.63 -25.61 -12.10
CA GLU A 114 19.94 -25.80 -11.49
C GLU A 114 20.17 -27.27 -11.09
N LYS A 115 19.20 -27.89 -10.39
CA LYS A 115 19.25 -29.32 -10.05
C LYS A 115 19.32 -30.22 -11.28
N SER A 116 18.55 -29.89 -12.32
CA SER A 116 18.56 -30.63 -13.59
C SER A 116 19.95 -30.59 -14.24
N TYR A 117 20.57 -29.41 -14.28
CA TYR A 117 21.92 -29.23 -14.79
C TYR A 117 22.97 -30.02 -13.98
N ASP A 118 22.92 -29.94 -12.64
CA ASP A 118 23.82 -30.69 -11.76
C ASP A 118 23.73 -32.20 -11.99
N ASN A 119 22.50 -32.72 -12.16
CA ASN A 119 22.27 -34.12 -12.45
C ASN A 119 22.84 -34.51 -13.82
N LEU A 120 22.60 -33.72 -14.87
CA LEU A 120 23.18 -33.95 -16.19
C LEU A 120 24.70 -33.93 -16.15
N GLN A 121 25.30 -32.99 -15.42
CA GLN A 121 26.75 -32.90 -15.25
C GLN A 121 27.33 -34.14 -14.57
N LYS A 122 26.69 -34.65 -13.51
CA LYS A 122 27.09 -35.90 -12.84
C LYS A 122 27.02 -37.10 -13.78
N VAL A 123 25.95 -37.22 -14.57
CA VAL A 123 25.80 -38.29 -15.57
C VAL A 123 26.92 -38.21 -16.62
N PHE A 124 27.24 -36.99 -17.09
CA PHE A 124 28.29 -36.76 -18.07
C PHE A 124 29.70 -37.02 -17.54
N GLN A 125 29.95 -36.77 -16.25
CA GLN A 125 31.23 -37.11 -15.62
C GLN A 125 31.37 -38.63 -15.42
N LYS A 126 30.27 -39.31 -15.04
CA LYS A 126 30.24 -40.76 -14.87
C LYS A 126 30.47 -41.52 -16.18
N SER A 127 29.99 -40.99 -17.31
CA SER A 127 30.19 -41.60 -18.64
C SER A 127 31.58 -41.35 -19.25
N ARG A 128 32.37 -40.42 -18.70
CA ARG A 128 33.70 -40.03 -19.22
C ARG A 128 34.88 -40.78 -18.59
N CYS A 129 34.63 -41.62 -17.58
CA CYS A 129 35.64 -42.51 -17.00
C CYS A 129 35.32 -43.97 -17.33
N PRO A 130 35.86 -44.53 -18.43
CA PRO A 130 35.92 -45.97 -18.62
C PRO A 130 37.12 -46.53 -17.83
N GLY A 131 36.84 -47.22 -16.73
CA GLY A 131 37.62 -48.30 -16.09
C GLY A 131 39.12 -48.11 -15.77
N THR A 132 39.50 -48.46 -14.55
CA THR A 132 40.71 -49.29 -14.34
C THR A 132 40.26 -50.56 -13.64
N ALA A 133 40.12 -51.61 -14.45
CA ALA A 133 40.14 -53.01 -14.00
C ALA A 133 41.57 -53.42 -13.65
#